data_AF-A0A4S4D268-F1
#
_entry.id   AF-A0A4S4D268-F1
#
_cell.length_a   1.000
_cell.length_b   1.000
_cell.length_c   1.000
_cell.angle_alpha   90.00
_cell.angle_beta   90.00
_cell.angle_gamma   90.00
#
_symmetry.space_group_name_H-M   'P 1'
#
loop_
_entity.id
_entity.type
_entity.pdbx_description
1 polymer ?
#
loop_
_entity_poly.entity_id
_entity_poly.type
_entity_poly.pdbx_seq_one_letter_code
_entity_poly.pdbx_strand_id
1 'polypeptide(L)'
;MDPPTSHELLFFSLFSLLILNSAQAICVPRNSAPTWDLSPSPNYPQPPASTPAPETSQPSVSTPASKEIQSDSISSQGNDASVLSVSNPASQSTLQTTPTPPTKSAMSFLSNMVKSVPLLNQNSDPALKKICDSTDYPDVCLSAVVPKLGGKNDLPSVIEMAIKAASEYTKVAVDTATKLASNPGIPPKMASIINDIRDSYSDALDNYNEAMEALQKHDVGTMNSMLSAAITDFSDCDDDLAGQSSPLLEFNGKLRKMTSNCLAIVSLIQQ
;
A
#
# COMPACT_ATOMS: atom_id res chain seq x y z
N MET A 1 21.15 -24.08 -1.61
CA MET A 1 19.70 -23.94 -1.47
C MET A 1 19.34 -24.37 -0.08
N ASP A 2 19.05 -23.42 0.81
CA ASP A 2 18.55 -23.74 2.14
C ASP A 2 17.06 -24.09 2.06
N PRO A 3 16.58 -25.07 2.84
CA PRO A 3 15.18 -25.46 2.81
C PRO A 3 14.29 -24.33 3.38
N PRO A 4 13.12 -24.07 2.78
CA PRO A 4 12.21 -23.04 3.28
C PRO A 4 11.76 -23.38 4.71
N THR A 5 11.73 -22.36 5.55
CA THR A 5 11.31 -22.52 6.95
C THR A 5 9.81 -22.80 7.03
N SER A 6 9.37 -23.45 8.10
CA SER A 6 7.97 -23.86 8.30
C SER A 6 6.95 -22.72 8.26
N HIS A 7 7.40 -21.48 8.48
CA HIS A 7 6.57 -20.28 8.42
C HIS A 7 6.23 -19.89 6.97
N GLU A 8 7.21 -19.99 6.06
CA GLU A 8 7.02 -19.74 4.62
C GLU A 8 5.99 -20.71 4.03
N LEU A 9 6.08 -22.00 4.38
CA LEU A 9 5.14 -23.01 3.90
C LEU A 9 3.70 -22.79 4.41
N LEU A 10 3.56 -22.22 5.62
CA LEU A 10 2.25 -21.88 6.19
C LEU A 10 1.62 -20.67 5.49
N PHE A 11 2.43 -19.67 5.12
CA PHE A 11 1.98 -18.50 4.36
C PHE A 11 1.52 -18.87 2.95
N PHE A 12 2.27 -19.70 2.23
CA PHE A 12 1.85 -20.18 0.89
C PHE A 12 0.56 -21.03 0.93
N SER A 13 0.36 -21.80 2.00
CA SER A 13 -0.85 -22.61 2.21
C SER A 13 -2.10 -21.76 2.48
N LEU A 14 -1.97 -20.69 3.29
CA LEU A 14 -3.06 -19.78 3.62
C LEU A 14 -3.50 -18.93 2.41
N PHE A 15 -2.55 -18.47 1.59
CA PHE A 15 -2.87 -17.75 0.35
C PHE A 15 -3.59 -18.64 -0.68
N SER A 16 -3.24 -19.93 -0.76
CA SER A 16 -3.91 -20.86 -1.69
C SER A 16 -5.38 -21.12 -1.34
N LEU A 17 -5.76 -21.01 -0.06
CA LEU A 17 -7.14 -21.22 0.39
C LEU A 17 -8.04 -19.99 0.20
N LEU A 18 -7.47 -18.79 0.08
CA LEU A 18 -8.22 -17.55 -0.12
C LEU A 18 -8.56 -17.28 -1.60
N ILE A 19 -7.84 -17.88 -2.55
CA ILE A 19 -8.03 -17.65 -4.00
C ILE A 19 -9.11 -18.58 -4.60
N LEU A 20 -9.60 -19.57 -3.86
CA LEU A 20 -10.58 -20.57 -4.35
C LEU A 20 -12.05 -20.30 -4.00
N ASN A 21 -12.39 -19.18 -3.35
CA ASN A 21 -13.78 -18.83 -3.04
C ASN A 21 -14.24 -17.56 -3.77
N SER A 22 -14.35 -17.64 -5.10
CA SER A 22 -15.16 -16.68 -5.87
C SER A 22 -16.60 -17.19 -5.95
N ALA A 23 -17.46 -16.78 -5.03
CA ALA A 23 -18.89 -17.00 -5.14
C ALA A 23 -19.43 -16.18 -6.34
N GLN A 24 -19.87 -16.86 -7.40
CA GLN A 24 -20.58 -16.20 -8.51
C GLN A 24 -22.03 -15.92 -8.08
N ALA A 25 -22.34 -14.66 -7.80
CA ALA A 25 -23.71 -14.21 -7.66
C ALA A 25 -24.27 -13.83 -9.05
N ILE A 26 -25.10 -14.70 -9.61
CA ILE A 26 -25.89 -14.41 -10.82
C ILE A 26 -27.10 -13.58 -10.38
N CYS A 27 -27.10 -12.28 -10.68
CA CYS A 27 -28.28 -11.44 -10.49
C CYS A 27 -29.29 -11.68 -11.64
N VAL A 28 -30.42 -12.32 -11.31
CA VAL A 28 -31.57 -12.46 -12.23
C VAL A 28 -32.54 -11.29 -12.02
N PRO A 29 -32.99 -10.58 -13.09
CA PRO A 29 -34.01 -9.55 -12.96
C PRO A 29 -35.37 -10.16 -12.61
N ARG A 30 -35.94 -9.74 -11.47
CA ARG A 30 -37.28 -10.13 -11.04
C ARG A 30 -38.32 -9.17 -11.63
N ASN A 31 -38.77 -9.44 -12.85
CA ASN A 31 -40.15 -9.08 -13.26
C ASN A 31 -40.52 -9.69 -14.62
N SER A 32 -41.26 -10.78 -14.59
CA SER A 32 -42.23 -11.21 -15.61
C SER A 32 -42.96 -12.42 -15.07
N ALA A 33 -44.17 -12.22 -14.51
CA ALA A 33 -45.10 -13.32 -14.27
C ALA A 33 -45.84 -13.60 -15.59
N PRO A 34 -46.02 -14.87 -15.95
CA PRO A 34 -47.39 -15.37 -15.98
C PRO A 34 -47.57 -16.70 -15.26
N THR A 35 -48.78 -16.82 -14.75
CA THR A 35 -49.45 -17.95 -14.12
C THR A 35 -49.34 -19.26 -14.91
N TRP A 36 -49.06 -20.39 -14.26
CA TRP A 36 -50.03 -21.47 -13.98
C TRP A 36 -49.37 -22.69 -13.31
N ASP A 37 -50.21 -23.31 -12.47
CA ASP A 37 -50.29 -24.71 -12.09
C ASP A 37 -49.42 -25.32 -10.98
N LEU A 38 -50.17 -25.93 -10.06
CA LEU A 38 -49.75 -26.67 -8.88
C LEU A 38 -49.45 -28.12 -9.29
N SER A 39 -48.28 -28.62 -8.95
CA SER A 39 -48.06 -30.07 -8.80
C SER A 39 -47.01 -30.38 -7.73
N PRO A 40 -47.15 -31.53 -7.04
CA PRO A 40 -46.53 -31.77 -5.74
C PRO A 40 -45.07 -32.26 -5.83
N SER A 41 -44.26 -31.85 -4.84
CA SER A 41 -42.87 -32.30 -4.67
C SER A 41 -42.76 -33.81 -4.39
N PRO A 42 -41.76 -34.51 -4.95
CA PRO A 42 -41.39 -35.84 -4.51
C PRO A 42 -40.64 -35.79 -3.17
N ASN A 43 -41.05 -36.69 -2.27
CA ASN A 43 -40.49 -36.93 -0.95
C ASN A 43 -39.08 -37.56 -1.08
N TYR A 44 -38.02 -36.88 -0.62
CA TYR A 44 -36.68 -37.45 -0.52
C TYR A 44 -36.39 -37.92 0.92
N PRO A 45 -35.84 -39.14 1.13
CA PRO A 45 -35.53 -39.65 2.46
C PRO A 45 -34.37 -38.90 3.14
N GLN A 46 -34.55 -38.61 4.42
CA GLN A 46 -33.54 -38.00 5.29
C GLN A 46 -32.51 -39.06 5.75
N PRO A 47 -31.18 -38.79 5.68
CA PRO A 47 -30.18 -39.72 6.18
C PRO A 47 -30.11 -39.72 7.73
N PRO A 48 -29.79 -40.88 8.35
CA PRO A 48 -29.81 -41.04 9.81
C PRO A 48 -28.63 -40.38 10.53
N ALA A 49 -28.89 -39.97 11.76
CA ALA A 49 -27.95 -39.32 12.68
C ALA A 49 -26.83 -40.28 13.15
N SER A 50 -25.60 -39.77 13.19
CA SER A 50 -24.43 -40.50 13.68
C SER A 50 -24.29 -40.39 15.21
N THR A 51 -24.24 -41.54 15.87
CA THR A 51 -23.98 -41.74 17.31
C THR A 51 -22.49 -41.56 17.65
N PRO A 52 -22.10 -41.11 18.87
CA PRO A 52 -20.69 -40.96 19.26
C PRO A 52 -20.03 -42.29 19.64
N ALA A 53 -18.73 -42.42 19.37
CA ALA A 53 -17.89 -43.57 19.73
C ALA A 53 -17.21 -43.39 21.11
N PRO A 54 -16.75 -44.47 21.78
CA PRO A 54 -16.43 -44.50 23.21
C PRO A 54 -14.95 -44.26 23.57
N GLU A 55 -14.74 -43.91 24.84
CA GLU A 55 -13.47 -43.67 25.55
C GLU A 55 -12.53 -44.89 25.61
N THR A 56 -11.22 -44.64 25.63
CA THR A 56 -10.18 -45.60 26.08
C THR A 56 -9.15 -44.88 26.97
N SER A 57 -8.65 -45.62 27.97
CA SER A 57 -8.09 -45.22 29.26
C SER A 57 -6.60 -44.78 29.33
N GLN A 58 -6.32 -43.79 30.21
CA GLN A 58 -5.19 -43.62 31.18
C GLN A 58 -3.70 -43.52 30.71
N PRO A 59 -2.71 -43.02 31.53
CA PRO A 59 -2.71 -42.80 33.00
C PRO A 59 -2.16 -41.45 33.54
N SER A 60 -2.30 -41.33 34.86
CA SER A 60 -2.11 -40.24 35.83
C SER A 60 -0.66 -39.78 36.09
N VAL A 61 -0.43 -38.47 36.32
CA VAL A 61 0.60 -37.93 37.25
C VAL A 61 0.18 -36.55 37.84
N SER A 62 0.00 -36.55 39.17
CA SER A 62 0.29 -35.54 40.22
C SER A 62 0.00 -34.03 40.08
N THR A 63 -0.86 -33.55 40.98
CA THR A 63 -1.07 -32.17 41.48
C THR A 63 0.17 -31.58 42.17
N PRO A 64 0.27 -30.24 42.34
CA PRO A 64 -0.19 -29.67 43.63
C PRO A 64 -0.89 -28.29 43.57
N ALA A 65 -1.94 -28.22 44.41
CA ALA A 65 -2.38 -27.14 45.32
C ALA A 65 -2.63 -25.69 44.84
N SER A 66 -3.90 -25.31 45.09
CA SER A 66 -4.59 -24.03 45.05
C SER A 66 -3.97 -22.85 45.82
N LYS A 67 -4.31 -21.62 45.39
CA LYS A 67 -4.78 -20.56 46.29
C LYS A 67 -5.81 -19.65 45.62
N GLU A 68 -6.86 -19.38 46.39
CA GLU A 68 -8.12 -18.71 46.08
C GLU A 68 -8.04 -17.16 45.97
N ILE A 69 -8.86 -16.62 45.06
CA ILE A 69 -9.91 -15.58 45.21
C ILE A 69 -9.57 -14.25 45.93
N GLN A 70 -9.76 -13.12 45.24
CA GLN A 70 -10.82 -12.14 45.60
C GLN A 70 -11.04 -11.06 44.52
N SER A 71 -12.27 -11.04 43.99
CA SER A 71 -12.86 -9.93 43.25
C SER A 71 -13.72 -9.14 44.24
N ASP A 72 -13.52 -7.82 44.34
CA ASP A 72 -14.47 -6.94 45.02
C ASP A 72 -14.91 -5.81 44.07
N SER A 73 -16.20 -5.84 43.79
CA SER A 73 -16.99 -4.75 43.21
C SER A 73 -17.80 -4.12 44.35
N ILE A 74 -17.74 -2.81 44.56
CA ILE A 74 -18.78 -2.07 45.31
C ILE A 74 -19.09 -0.75 44.62
N SER A 75 -20.40 -0.52 44.47
CA SER A 75 -21.07 0.67 43.93
C SER A 75 -21.61 1.54 45.07
N SER A 76 -21.72 2.85 44.76
CA SER A 76 -22.81 3.79 45.09
C SER A 76 -22.72 4.83 46.21
N GLN A 77 -23.24 6.02 45.80
CA GLN A 77 -23.87 7.14 46.52
C GLN A 77 -22.94 8.08 47.31
N GLY A 78 -23.08 9.41 47.33
CA GLY A 78 -24.04 10.38 46.79
C GLY A 78 -23.70 11.78 47.35
N ASN A 79 -24.24 12.84 46.71
CA ASN A 79 -24.47 14.24 47.16
C ASN A 79 -23.39 15.02 47.95
N ASP A 80 -22.94 16.18 47.45
CA ASP A 80 -23.58 17.49 47.70
C ASP A 80 -22.83 18.65 47.03
N ALA A 81 -23.59 19.71 46.71
CA ALA A 81 -23.12 20.92 46.08
C ALA A 81 -22.52 21.92 47.10
N SER A 82 -21.43 22.59 46.72
CA SER A 82 -21.21 24.00 47.10
C SER A 82 -20.22 24.70 46.17
N VAL A 83 -20.71 25.83 45.69
CA VAL A 83 -20.09 26.86 44.86
C VAL A 83 -18.92 27.51 45.59
N LEU A 84 -17.76 27.67 44.94
CA LEU A 84 -16.93 28.87 45.05
C LEU A 84 -16.08 29.03 43.77
N SER A 85 -16.37 30.10 43.05
CA SER A 85 -15.59 30.67 41.96
C SER A 85 -14.17 31.01 42.42
N VAL A 86 -13.20 31.00 41.48
CA VAL A 86 -12.22 32.08 41.18
C VAL A 86 -10.99 31.52 40.45
N SER A 87 -10.77 32.07 39.24
CA SER A 87 -9.50 32.26 38.52
C SER A 87 -8.74 31.07 37.91
N ASN A 88 -8.97 30.88 36.61
CA ASN A 88 -7.98 30.38 35.65
C ASN A 88 -6.72 31.28 35.64
N PRO A 89 -5.52 30.68 35.51
CA PRO A 89 -4.49 31.24 34.66
C PRO A 89 -4.25 30.30 33.49
N ALA A 90 -4.62 30.78 32.29
CA ALA A 90 -4.14 30.23 31.04
C ALA A 90 -2.63 30.48 30.96
N SER A 91 -1.82 29.44 31.11
CA SER A 91 -0.42 29.48 30.69
C SER A 91 -0.35 29.20 29.19
N GLN A 92 -0.77 30.18 28.39
CA GLN A 92 -0.32 30.29 27.01
C GLN A 92 1.13 30.77 27.05
N SER A 93 2.07 29.86 26.80
CA SER A 93 3.45 30.26 26.50
C SER A 93 3.48 30.83 25.08
N THR A 94 3.25 32.14 24.97
CA THR A 94 3.55 32.92 23.77
C THR A 94 5.06 33.06 23.63
N LEU A 95 5.69 32.19 22.83
CA LEU A 95 6.99 32.50 22.25
C LEU A 95 6.76 33.32 20.98
N GLN A 96 6.81 34.63 21.21
CA GLN A 96 6.92 35.67 20.21
C GLN A 96 8.33 35.61 19.62
N THR A 97 8.52 34.86 18.53
CA THR A 97 9.70 34.99 17.67
C THR A 97 9.37 35.88 16.49
N THR A 98 10.06 37.01 16.45
CA THR A 98 10.12 38.01 15.39
C THR A 98 10.29 37.40 13.99
N PRO A 99 9.72 38.01 12.94
CA PRO A 99 9.90 37.56 11.56
C PRO A 99 11.31 37.92 11.09
N THR A 100 12.23 36.96 11.15
CA THR A 100 13.47 37.03 10.39
C THR A 100 13.17 36.75 8.90
N PRO A 101 13.79 37.49 7.96
CA PRO A 101 13.54 37.33 6.54
C PRO A 101 13.93 35.92 6.07
N PRO A 102 13.23 35.33 5.09
CA PRO A 102 13.54 33.98 4.63
C PRO A 102 14.95 33.97 4.04
N THR A 103 15.87 33.35 4.78
CA THR A 103 17.19 32.98 4.30
C THR A 103 16.99 32.15 3.04
N LYS A 104 17.53 32.61 1.91
CA LYS A 104 17.42 32.01 0.57
C LYS A 104 18.11 30.64 0.43
N SER A 105 18.11 29.84 1.49
CA SER A 105 18.92 28.63 1.65
C SER A 105 18.14 27.32 1.52
N ALA A 106 16.83 27.38 1.24
CA ALA A 106 16.02 26.19 0.92
C ALA A 106 15.82 25.97 -0.59
N MET A 107 16.22 26.93 -1.44
CA MET A 107 16.11 26.82 -2.91
C MET A 107 17.43 26.46 -3.61
N SER A 108 18.53 26.22 -2.88
CA SER A 108 19.86 26.03 -3.49
C SER A 108 20.29 24.57 -3.64
N PHE A 109 19.56 23.59 -3.11
CA PHE A 109 19.93 22.17 -3.22
C PHE A 109 19.22 21.42 -4.36
N LEU A 110 18.27 22.05 -5.05
CA LEU A 110 17.70 21.52 -6.30
C LEU A 110 18.28 22.20 -7.56
N SER A 111 19.30 23.06 -7.42
CA SER A 111 19.78 23.90 -8.54
C SER A 111 21.11 23.49 -9.18
N ASN A 112 21.72 22.35 -8.78
CA ASN A 112 23.04 21.95 -9.30
C ASN A 112 23.05 20.69 -10.19
N MET A 113 21.89 20.29 -10.72
CA MET A 113 21.76 19.33 -11.83
C MET A 113 21.24 20.02 -13.12
N VAL A 114 21.53 21.31 -13.31
CA VAL A 114 21.50 21.94 -14.64
C VAL A 114 22.95 22.09 -15.11
N LYS A 115 23.66 20.98 -15.20
CA LYS A 115 24.82 20.91 -16.10
C LYS A 115 24.26 20.59 -17.47
N SER A 116 24.13 21.63 -18.28
CA SER A 116 24.04 21.58 -19.75
C SER A 116 23.40 20.31 -20.29
N VAL A 117 22.11 20.11 -19.99
CA VAL A 117 21.30 19.22 -20.84
C VAL A 117 21.36 19.91 -22.20
N PRO A 118 21.94 19.28 -23.25
CA PRO A 118 21.72 19.79 -24.59
C PRO A 118 20.22 19.91 -24.71
N LEU A 119 19.72 21.05 -25.16
CA LEU A 119 18.31 21.24 -25.46
C LEU A 119 17.95 20.11 -26.43
N LEU A 120 17.52 18.95 -25.91
CA LEU A 120 17.09 17.84 -26.71
C LEU A 120 15.84 18.39 -27.33
N ASN A 121 15.99 18.69 -28.61
CA ASN A 121 14.94 19.10 -29.50
C ASN A 121 13.68 18.34 -29.07
N GLN A 122 12.65 19.08 -28.67
CA GLN A 122 11.39 18.58 -28.11
C GLN A 122 10.58 17.73 -29.12
N ASN A 123 11.25 17.18 -30.13
CA ASN A 123 10.80 16.07 -30.93
C ASN A 123 11.05 14.79 -30.12
N SER A 124 10.23 14.57 -29.09
CA SER A 124 10.04 13.20 -28.62
C SER A 124 9.71 12.35 -29.84
N ASP A 125 10.44 11.26 -29.98
CA ASP A 125 10.24 10.30 -31.06
C ASP A 125 8.74 10.02 -31.25
N PRO A 126 8.18 10.13 -32.47
CA PRO A 126 6.75 9.95 -32.70
C PRO A 126 6.21 8.62 -32.14
N ALA A 127 7.00 7.55 -32.13
CA ALA A 127 6.61 6.27 -31.56
C ALA A 127 6.50 6.35 -30.03
N LEU A 128 7.50 6.96 -29.36
CA LEU A 128 7.44 7.21 -27.92
C LEU A 128 6.28 8.12 -27.55
N LYS A 129 6.06 9.19 -28.32
CA LYS A 129 4.95 10.12 -28.10
C LYS A 129 3.63 9.37 -28.16
N LYS A 130 3.42 8.52 -29.17
CA LYS A 130 2.21 7.70 -29.30
C LYS A 130 2.00 6.79 -28.08
N ILE A 131 3.06 6.18 -27.55
CA ILE A 131 2.99 5.36 -26.34
C ILE A 131 2.60 6.22 -25.13
N CYS A 132 3.31 7.32 -24.88
CA CYS A 132 3.03 8.18 -23.71
C CYS A 132 1.67 8.90 -23.80
N ASP A 133 1.19 9.24 -24.99
CA ASP A 133 -0.15 9.83 -25.21
C ASP A 133 -1.29 8.87 -24.80
N SER A 134 -1.03 7.56 -24.71
CA SER A 134 -1.99 6.55 -24.26
C SER A 134 -1.99 6.30 -22.75
N THR A 135 -1.24 7.09 -21.99
CA THR A 135 -1.13 6.98 -20.52
C THR A 135 -1.97 8.05 -19.82
N ASP A 136 -2.30 7.82 -18.54
CA ASP A 136 -3.05 8.78 -17.72
C ASP A 136 -2.27 10.08 -17.46
N TYR A 137 -0.93 10.02 -17.50
CA TYR A 137 -0.05 11.17 -17.26
C TYR A 137 1.03 11.31 -18.36
N PRO A 138 0.68 11.74 -19.59
CA PRO A 138 1.61 11.77 -20.72
C PRO A 138 2.89 12.58 -20.47
N ASP A 139 2.78 13.73 -19.80
CA ASP A 139 3.95 14.58 -19.48
C ASP A 139 4.90 13.90 -18.49
N VAL A 140 4.35 13.15 -17.52
CA VAL A 140 5.13 12.35 -16.58
C VAL A 140 5.81 11.19 -17.31
N CYS A 141 5.11 10.53 -18.24
CA CYS A 141 5.68 9.48 -19.07
C CYS A 141 6.86 10.00 -19.88
N LEU A 142 6.68 11.08 -20.65
CA LEU A 142 7.73 11.64 -21.49
C LEU A 142 8.94 12.09 -20.66
N SER A 143 8.72 12.84 -19.58
CA SER A 143 9.83 13.34 -18.75
C SER A 143 10.58 12.23 -18.01
N ALA A 144 9.92 11.13 -17.65
CA ALA A 144 10.55 9.99 -17.00
C ALA A 144 11.35 9.12 -17.97
N VAL A 145 10.81 8.85 -19.16
CA VAL A 145 11.37 7.88 -20.09
C VAL A 145 12.43 8.52 -20.99
N VAL A 146 12.21 9.73 -21.55
CA VAL A 146 13.12 10.39 -22.52
C VAL A 146 14.59 10.40 -22.09
N PRO A 147 14.94 10.74 -20.83
CA PRO A 147 16.34 10.73 -20.38
C PRO A 147 17.01 9.35 -20.41
N LYS A 148 16.24 8.26 -20.57
CA LYS A 148 16.67 6.87 -20.46
C LYS A 148 16.60 6.06 -21.76
N LEU A 149 15.87 6.51 -22.78
CA LEU A 149 15.58 5.70 -23.98
C LEU A 149 16.81 5.18 -24.72
N GLY A 150 17.96 5.87 -24.69
CA GLY A 150 19.16 5.45 -25.42
C GLY A 150 18.94 5.21 -26.93
N GLY A 151 17.86 5.75 -27.51
CA GLY A 151 17.45 5.53 -28.91
C GLY A 151 16.51 4.33 -29.17
N LYS A 152 16.13 3.53 -28.16
CA LYS A 152 15.16 2.43 -28.32
C LYS A 152 13.77 2.84 -27.86
N ASN A 153 12.83 2.85 -28.80
CA ASN A 153 11.46 3.33 -28.64
C ASN A 153 10.40 2.21 -28.83
N ASP A 154 10.82 0.95 -28.94
CA ASP A 154 9.88 -0.17 -28.99
C ASP A 154 9.18 -0.36 -27.64
N LEU A 155 7.98 -0.95 -27.69
CA LEU A 155 7.11 -1.04 -26.52
C LEU A 155 7.78 -1.72 -25.30
N PRO A 156 8.43 -2.90 -25.42
CA PRO A 156 9.19 -3.49 -24.32
C PRO A 156 10.26 -2.57 -23.74
N SER A 157 11.05 -1.90 -24.59
CA SER A 157 12.07 -0.93 -24.14
C SER A 157 11.45 0.24 -23.37
N VAL A 158 10.29 0.75 -23.81
CA VAL A 158 9.60 1.86 -23.13
C VAL A 158 9.05 1.42 -21.77
N ILE A 159 8.50 0.20 -21.66
CA ILE A 159 8.07 -0.38 -20.37
C ILE A 159 9.29 -0.50 -19.43
N GLU A 160 10.38 -1.09 -19.92
CA GLU A 160 11.61 -1.28 -19.15
C GLU A 160 12.12 0.07 -18.59
N MET A 161 12.15 1.10 -19.43
CA MET A 161 12.62 2.43 -19.03
C MET A 161 11.65 3.15 -18.08
N ALA A 162 10.34 2.98 -18.26
CA ALA A 162 9.33 3.54 -17.36
C ALA A 162 9.45 2.92 -15.96
N ILE A 163 9.57 1.59 -15.86
CA ILE A 163 9.75 0.90 -14.58
C ILE A 163 11.06 1.33 -13.91
N LYS A 164 12.18 1.36 -14.66
CA LYS A 164 13.47 1.83 -14.11
C LYS A 164 13.41 3.27 -13.62
N ALA A 165 12.71 4.17 -14.32
CA ALA A 165 12.53 5.54 -13.87
C ALA A 165 11.77 5.60 -12.55
N ALA A 166 10.70 4.82 -12.41
CA ALA A 166 9.94 4.74 -11.17
C ALA A 166 10.82 4.19 -10.04
N SER A 167 11.53 3.09 -10.25
CA SER A 167 12.43 2.51 -9.24
C SER A 167 13.54 3.46 -8.80
N GLU A 168 14.17 4.20 -9.72
CA GLU A 168 15.19 5.19 -9.35
C GLU A 168 14.60 6.33 -8.53
N TYR A 169 13.40 6.81 -8.88
CA TYR A 169 12.73 7.85 -8.10
C TYR A 169 12.30 7.33 -6.71
N THR A 170 11.88 6.07 -6.59
CA THR A 170 11.59 5.42 -5.30
C THR A 170 12.84 5.32 -4.44
N LYS A 171 14.02 5.01 -5.00
CA LYS A 171 15.29 5.03 -4.23
C LYS A 171 15.58 6.40 -3.63
N VAL A 172 15.30 7.48 -4.37
CA VAL A 172 15.41 8.85 -3.82
C VAL A 172 14.39 9.08 -2.69
N ALA A 173 13.19 8.52 -2.81
CA ALA A 173 12.17 8.59 -1.77
C ALA A 173 12.60 7.83 -0.49
N VAL A 174 13.18 6.63 -0.62
CA VAL A 174 13.76 5.85 0.49
C VAL A 174 14.85 6.65 1.22
N ASP A 175 15.78 7.24 0.47
CA ASP A 175 16.84 8.08 1.04
C ASP A 175 16.27 9.30 1.77
N THR A 176 15.20 9.89 1.24
CA THR A 176 14.53 11.04 1.82
C THR A 176 13.81 10.66 3.12
N ALA A 177 13.05 9.56 3.12
CA ALA A 177 12.37 9.04 4.30
C ALA A 177 13.39 8.69 5.40
N THR A 178 14.49 8.03 5.05
CA THR A 178 15.57 7.68 5.98
C THR A 178 16.16 8.92 6.67
N LYS A 179 16.47 9.96 5.88
CA LYS A 179 16.99 11.24 6.42
C LYS A 179 15.97 11.95 7.29
N LEU A 180 14.69 11.92 6.89
CA LEU A 180 13.62 12.58 7.62
C LEU A 180 13.36 11.90 8.97
N ALA A 181 13.25 10.57 9.01
CA ALA A 181 13.07 9.82 10.25
C ALA A 181 14.22 10.01 11.26
N SER A 182 15.44 10.27 10.77
CA SER A 182 16.62 10.49 11.61
C SER A 182 16.77 11.93 12.11
N ASN A 183 15.88 12.85 11.70
CA ASN A 183 15.98 14.26 12.06
C ASN A 183 15.54 14.48 13.53
N PRO A 184 16.38 15.07 14.39
CA PRO A 184 16.02 15.33 15.80
C PRO A 184 14.80 16.22 16.02
N GLY A 185 14.41 17.01 15.00
CA GLY A 185 13.20 17.85 15.03
C GLY A 185 11.90 17.09 14.76
N ILE A 186 11.96 15.81 14.38
CA ILE A 186 10.78 14.97 14.11
C ILE A 186 10.38 14.24 15.40
N PRO A 187 9.11 14.33 15.84
CA PRO A 187 8.63 13.60 17.01
C PRO A 187 8.78 12.08 16.84
N PRO A 188 9.07 11.30 17.91
CA PRO A 188 9.30 9.86 17.79
C PRO A 188 8.16 9.08 17.10
N LYS A 189 6.90 9.45 17.37
CA LYS A 189 5.74 8.85 16.70
C LYS A 189 5.76 9.07 15.19
N MET A 190 6.10 10.29 14.76
CA MET A 190 6.20 10.63 13.34
C MET A 190 7.41 9.93 12.70
N ALA A 191 8.53 9.82 13.41
CA ALA A 191 9.69 9.07 12.93
C ALA A 191 9.35 7.58 12.71
N SER A 192 8.52 6.98 13.57
CA SER A 192 8.01 5.62 13.37
C SER A 192 7.19 5.52 12.09
N ILE A 193 6.20 6.39 11.89
CA ILE A 193 5.38 6.43 10.67
C ILE A 193 6.26 6.57 9.41
N ILE A 194 7.26 7.44 9.45
CA ILE A 194 8.18 7.63 8.31
C ILE A 194 9.05 6.38 8.06
N ASN A 195 9.41 5.63 9.10
CA ASN A 195 10.10 4.35 8.93
C ASN A 195 9.19 3.31 8.25
N ASP A 196 7.92 3.24 8.64
CA ASP A 196 6.95 2.35 8.01
C ASP A 196 6.79 2.71 6.51
N ILE A 197 6.71 4.02 6.19
CA ILE A 197 6.69 4.52 4.80
C ILE A 197 7.96 4.16 4.02
N ARG A 198 9.14 4.22 4.66
CA ARG A 198 10.40 3.80 4.02
C ARG A 198 10.35 2.31 3.68
N ASP A 199 9.74 1.50 4.54
CA ASP A 199 9.63 0.06 4.33
C ASP A 199 8.64 -0.22 3.17
N SER A 200 7.50 0.48 3.11
CA SER A 200 6.60 0.45 1.93
C SER A 200 7.27 0.87 0.62
N TYR A 201 8.17 1.87 0.65
CA TYR A 201 8.97 2.20 -0.54
C TYR A 201 9.95 1.08 -0.93
N SER A 202 10.44 0.30 0.04
CA SER A 202 11.32 -0.84 -0.23
C SER A 202 10.52 -1.99 -0.84
N ASP A 203 9.33 -2.26 -0.34
CA ASP A 203 8.39 -3.22 -0.93
C ASP A 203 8.02 -2.82 -2.36
N ALA A 204 7.79 -1.53 -2.62
CA ALA A 204 7.56 -1.04 -3.97
C ALA A 204 8.77 -1.24 -4.90
N LEU A 205 10.01 -1.20 -4.39
CA LEU A 205 11.21 -1.53 -5.19
C LEU A 205 11.26 -3.00 -5.56
N ASP A 206 10.87 -3.89 -4.65
CA ASP A 206 10.79 -5.33 -4.92
C ASP A 206 9.68 -5.64 -5.93
N ASN A 207 8.52 -5.00 -5.79
CA ASN A 207 7.44 -5.02 -6.78
C ASN A 207 7.93 -4.59 -8.18
N TYR A 208 8.74 -3.53 -8.29
CA TYR A 208 9.32 -3.14 -9.59
C TYR A 208 10.32 -4.17 -10.15
N ASN A 209 11.14 -4.79 -9.29
CA ASN A 209 12.07 -5.81 -9.72
C ASN A 209 11.32 -7.04 -10.25
N GLU A 210 10.26 -7.48 -9.57
CA GLU A 210 9.42 -8.58 -10.02
C GLU A 210 8.68 -8.25 -11.33
N ALA A 211 8.17 -7.01 -11.48
CA ALA A 211 7.59 -6.55 -12.74
C ALA A 211 8.60 -6.58 -13.90
N MET A 212 9.87 -6.23 -13.64
CA MET A 212 10.96 -6.30 -14.61
C MET A 212 11.30 -7.75 -15.02
N GLU A 213 11.28 -8.69 -14.07
CA GLU A 213 11.45 -10.11 -14.38
C GLU A 213 10.27 -10.67 -15.17
N ALA A 214 9.05 -10.26 -14.83
CA ALA A 214 7.83 -10.63 -15.54
C ALA A 214 7.82 -10.09 -16.97
N LEU A 215 8.34 -8.87 -17.21
CA LEU A 215 8.53 -8.31 -18.54
C LEU A 215 9.39 -9.22 -19.43
N GLN A 216 10.49 -9.77 -18.91
CA GLN A 216 11.36 -10.69 -19.66
C GLN A 216 10.64 -12.00 -20.04
N LYS A 217 9.67 -12.41 -19.24
CA LYS A 217 8.86 -13.62 -19.43
C LYS A 217 7.58 -13.35 -20.21
N HIS A 218 7.33 -12.10 -20.60
CA HIS A 218 6.05 -11.63 -21.17
C HIS A 218 4.82 -11.93 -20.29
N ASP A 219 5.01 -12.00 -18.97
CA ASP A 219 3.94 -12.26 -18.01
C ASP A 219 3.23 -10.95 -17.63
N VAL A 220 2.24 -10.58 -18.44
CA VAL A 220 1.43 -9.37 -18.26
C VAL A 220 0.62 -9.41 -16.97
N GLY A 221 0.19 -10.59 -16.53
CA GLY A 221 -0.57 -10.75 -15.29
C GLY A 221 0.28 -10.36 -14.08
N THR A 222 1.49 -10.88 -14.00
CA THR A 222 2.43 -10.55 -12.92
C THR A 222 2.88 -9.09 -12.99
N MET A 223 3.18 -8.54 -14.17
CA MET A 223 3.49 -7.11 -14.32
C MET A 223 2.38 -6.23 -13.75
N ASN A 224 1.12 -6.51 -14.08
CA ASN A 224 -0.02 -5.74 -13.59
C ASN A 224 -0.19 -5.85 -12.07
N SER A 225 -0.07 -7.06 -11.52
CA SER A 225 -0.18 -7.28 -10.08
C SER A 225 0.88 -6.51 -9.30
N MET A 226 2.15 -6.60 -9.71
CA MET A 226 3.26 -5.97 -9.00
C MET A 226 3.23 -4.44 -9.13
N LEU A 227 2.94 -3.91 -10.31
CA LEU A 227 2.81 -2.47 -10.49
C LEU A 227 1.60 -1.91 -9.73
N SER A 228 0.50 -2.66 -9.63
CA SER A 228 -0.65 -2.26 -8.81
C SER A 228 -0.32 -2.29 -7.32
N ALA A 229 0.44 -3.29 -6.85
CA ALA A 229 0.92 -3.36 -5.48
C ALA A 229 1.78 -2.15 -5.11
N ALA A 230 2.73 -1.76 -5.98
CA ALA A 230 3.51 -0.55 -5.77
C ALA A 230 2.65 0.73 -5.65
N ILE A 231 1.54 0.85 -6.40
CA ILE A 231 0.60 1.98 -6.24
C ILE A 231 -0.06 1.96 -4.86
N THR A 232 -0.46 0.77 -4.39
CA THR A 232 -1.03 0.60 -3.04
C THR A 232 -0.03 1.04 -1.98
N ASP A 233 1.25 0.60 -2.07
CA ASP A 233 2.30 0.99 -1.12
C ASP A 233 2.39 2.52 -0.98
N PHE A 234 2.38 3.26 -2.10
CA PHE A 234 2.42 4.72 -2.07
C PHE A 234 1.11 5.36 -1.59
N SER A 235 -0.03 4.72 -1.83
CA SER A 235 -1.34 5.21 -1.36
C SER A 235 -1.49 5.03 0.14
N ASP A 236 -1.05 3.90 0.68
CA ASP A 236 -1.05 3.64 2.12
C ASP A 236 -0.12 4.64 2.84
N CYS A 237 1.02 4.99 2.22
CA CYS A 237 1.88 6.09 2.70
C CYS A 237 1.17 7.46 2.72
N ASP A 238 0.27 7.74 1.78
CA ASP A 238 -0.53 8.98 1.79
C ASP A 238 -1.52 8.98 2.97
N ASP A 239 -2.14 7.83 3.24
CA ASP A 239 -3.10 7.64 4.33
C ASP A 239 -2.42 7.76 5.71
N ASP A 240 -1.22 7.20 5.87
CA ASP A 240 -0.40 7.33 7.08
C ASP A 240 0.04 8.78 7.36
N LEU A 241 0.15 9.59 6.30
CA LEU A 241 0.48 11.01 6.38
C LEU A 241 -0.76 11.91 6.34
N ALA A 242 -1.97 11.37 6.45
CA ALA A 242 -3.19 12.16 6.38
C ALA A 242 -3.21 13.27 7.44
N GLY A 243 -3.43 14.52 6.98
CA GLY A 243 -3.42 15.71 7.83
C GLY A 243 -2.04 16.16 8.30
N GLN A 244 -0.97 15.55 7.80
CA GLN A 244 0.42 15.91 8.11
C GLN A 244 1.05 16.63 6.92
N SER A 245 1.91 17.61 7.21
CA SER A 245 2.76 18.22 6.18
C SER A 245 4.07 17.44 6.09
N SER A 246 4.31 16.79 4.96
CA SER A 246 5.52 16.00 4.73
C SER A 246 5.99 16.13 3.28
N PRO A 247 7.31 16.23 3.02
CA PRO A 247 7.84 16.17 1.65
C PRO A 247 7.55 14.82 0.96
N LEU A 248 7.26 13.77 1.73
CA LEU A 248 7.00 12.43 1.18
C LEU A 248 5.68 12.36 0.39
N LEU A 249 4.71 13.23 0.67
CA LEU A 249 3.45 13.30 -0.10
C LEU A 249 3.68 13.63 -1.58
N GLU A 250 4.69 14.47 -1.88
CA GLU A 250 5.04 14.79 -3.27
C GLU A 250 5.69 13.58 -3.96
N PHE A 251 6.53 12.83 -3.23
CA PHE A 251 7.11 11.58 -3.72
C PHE A 251 6.02 10.55 -4.01
N ASN A 252 5.14 10.27 -3.06
CA ASN A 252 4.00 9.35 -3.22
C ASN A 252 3.16 9.70 -4.45
N GLY A 253 2.73 10.97 -4.55
CA GLY A 253 1.89 11.43 -5.64
C GLY A 253 2.57 11.31 -7.02
N LYS A 254 3.87 11.59 -7.12
CA LYS A 254 4.60 11.43 -8.38
C LYS A 254 4.88 9.96 -8.69
N LEU A 255 5.22 9.14 -7.70
CA LEU A 255 5.43 7.71 -7.86
C LEU A 255 4.17 7.01 -8.37
N ARG A 256 3.01 7.26 -7.75
CA ARG A 256 1.72 6.73 -8.23
C ARG A 256 1.44 7.07 -9.69
N LYS A 257 1.75 8.29 -10.14
CA LYS A 257 1.62 8.69 -11.56
C LYS A 257 2.57 7.94 -12.47
N MET A 258 3.83 7.78 -12.05
CA MET A 258 4.83 7.03 -12.81
C MET A 258 4.42 5.56 -12.94
N THR A 259 3.96 4.92 -11.87
CA THR A 259 3.51 3.52 -11.87
C THR A 259 2.22 3.31 -12.64
N SER A 260 1.26 4.24 -12.55
CA SER A 260 0.05 4.24 -13.37
C SER A 260 0.40 4.31 -14.86
N ASN A 261 1.37 5.14 -15.25
CA ASN A 261 1.87 5.12 -16.61
C ASN A 261 2.51 3.77 -16.99
N CYS A 262 3.29 3.13 -16.10
CA CYS A 262 3.80 1.78 -16.35
C CYS A 262 2.68 0.79 -16.65
N LEU A 263 1.60 0.78 -15.85
CA LEU A 263 0.42 -0.07 -16.08
C LEU A 263 -0.25 0.22 -17.43
N ALA A 264 -0.46 1.50 -17.74
CA ALA A 264 -1.06 1.91 -19.01
C ALA A 264 -0.23 1.42 -20.21
N ILE A 265 1.11 1.55 -20.15
CA ILE A 265 1.99 1.09 -21.21
C ILE A 265 2.00 -0.45 -21.31
N VAL A 266 2.02 -1.17 -20.17
CA VAL A 266 1.92 -2.65 -20.13
C VAL A 266 0.64 -3.14 -20.79
N SER A 267 -0.47 -2.41 -20.65
CA SER A 267 -1.75 -2.75 -21.28
C SER A 267 -1.71 -2.72 -22.82
N LEU A 268 -0.69 -2.09 -23.42
CA LEU A 268 -0.49 -2.06 -24.87
C LEU A 268 0.12 -3.35 -25.42
N ILE A 269 0.66 -4.25 -24.59
CA ILE A 269 1.25 -5.53 -25.04
C ILE A 269 0.18 -6.42 -25.72
N GLN A 270 -1.09 -6.25 -25.36
CA GLN A 270 -2.20 -7.09 -25.84
C GLN A 270 -3.03 -6.46 -26.96
N GLN A 271 -2.64 -5.27 -27.47
CA GLN A 271 -3.34 -4.53 -28.52
C GLN A 271 -2.62 -4.64 -29.86
#